data_AF-A0A0D2R008-F1
#
_entry.id   AF-A0A0D2R008-F1
#
_cell.length_a   1.000
_cell.length_b   1.000
_cell.length_c   1.000
_cell.angle_alpha   90.00
_cell.angle_beta   90.00
_cell.angle_gamma   90.00
#
_symmetry.space_group_name_H-M   'P 1'
#
loop_
_entity.id
_entity.type
_entity.pdbx_description
1 polymer ?
#
loop_
_entity_poly.entity_id
_entity_poly.type
_entity_poly.pdbx_seq_one_letter_code
_entity_poly.pdbx_strand_id
1 'polypeptide(L)'
;MGKTISCSVLLTLDTIISCFSLQFGTALDTITPSKSIKDPESIISQSGVFRLGFFCFANSSNRYVGILYHQIPVQTVVWVANRNKPVKDSSGILKISDDGNLVVLNGKAEILWSSKVKNLVPNATTAQLLDSGNLVLNNGVNSLWESFEDPSNAFLETMKISTDVKKGRKVEIKSWKSPDDPSDGNFSLSLEPFNIPEGAIWNNNQLYYRSGPWNGQKFIGVKIMHTVYLAGFYLVSDVKHQTYYVTYQYSNNSWLLYHELDSQGKLSERHWDAEKGEWISWYPLLQTDCDVYGKCGPFGMCDPTKRPICSCLKGFKPRNREEWSRGNWSSGCFRTTLLQCQRDNNNGSEAGQGDDGFLKLKMMKVPAFPDWSSVIYSECKDQCLKNCSCVAYAHDDGIGCMFWGPDLIDVQKFSTSGVDLYIRLPSSELDKGKSNKVIVITTVIAGIVVIAISALFLWCRMAKQRGRNKIWRQIEDVEENLIGAKLQQLPLFNFEELATATDNFYHTKKLGQGGFGPVYRGTLDDGKEIAVKRLSKASGQGLEEFKNEVVVISKLQHRNLVKLFGCCVEGEEKMLVYEYMPNKSLDAFLFG
;
A
#
# COMPACT_ATOMS: atom_id res chain seq x y z
N MET A 1 44.52 -24.20 -81.08
CA MET A 1 44.64 -24.47 -79.63
C MET A 1 43.25 -24.43 -79.02
N GLY A 2 42.68 -25.61 -78.74
CA GLY A 2 41.38 -25.72 -78.11
C GLY A 2 41.46 -25.69 -76.58
N LYS A 3 40.35 -25.31 -75.95
CA LYS A 3 39.89 -25.73 -74.62
C LYS A 3 38.39 -25.39 -74.53
N THR A 4 37.51 -26.31 -74.96
CA THR A 4 36.62 -27.11 -74.09
C THR A 4 35.96 -26.32 -72.96
N ILE A 5 34.69 -25.98 -73.21
CA ILE A 5 33.69 -25.60 -72.22
C ILE A 5 33.47 -26.81 -71.29
N SER A 6 33.80 -26.66 -70.00
CA SER A 6 33.53 -27.70 -69.01
C SER A 6 32.10 -27.55 -68.50
N CYS A 7 31.31 -28.59 -68.71
CA CYS A 7 29.90 -28.77 -68.35
C CYS A 7 29.65 -28.87 -66.83
N SER A 8 30.66 -28.57 -65.99
CA SER A 8 30.66 -28.83 -64.55
C SER A 8 30.24 -27.64 -63.67
N VAL A 9 29.96 -26.46 -64.25
CA VAL A 9 29.56 -25.26 -63.48
C VAL A 9 28.05 -24.95 -63.60
N LEU A 10 27.38 -25.48 -64.61
CA LEU A 10 25.92 -25.34 -64.77
C LEU A 10 25.13 -26.37 -63.96
N LEU A 11 25.69 -27.56 -63.71
CA LEU A 11 25.03 -28.61 -62.90
C LEU A 11 25.06 -28.35 -61.38
N THR A 12 25.93 -27.44 -60.91
CA THR A 12 26.01 -27.06 -59.49
C THR A 12 25.04 -25.95 -59.10
N LEU A 13 24.45 -25.23 -60.06
CA LEU A 13 23.41 -24.25 -59.77
C LEU A 13 22.00 -24.88 -59.74
N ASP A 14 21.74 -25.86 -60.60
CA ASP A 14 20.45 -26.58 -60.61
C ASP A 14 20.29 -27.53 -59.40
N THR A 15 21.40 -28.00 -58.80
CA THR A 15 21.36 -28.86 -57.60
C THR A 15 21.19 -28.09 -56.29
N ILE A 16 21.56 -26.79 -56.23
CA ILE A 16 21.32 -25.96 -55.04
C ILE A 16 19.89 -25.37 -55.05
N ILE A 17 19.30 -25.17 -56.24
CA ILE A 17 17.90 -24.74 -56.38
C ILE A 17 16.92 -25.91 -56.16
N SER A 18 17.34 -27.16 -56.38
CA SER A 18 16.51 -28.34 -56.09
C SER A 18 16.37 -28.68 -54.59
N CYS A 19 17.24 -28.16 -53.71
CA CYS A 19 17.12 -28.34 -52.25
C CYS A 19 16.23 -27.29 -51.56
N PHE A 20 15.82 -26.24 -52.27
CA PHE A 20 14.67 -25.41 -51.90
C PHE A 20 13.49 -25.79 -52.78
N SER A 21 13.08 -27.06 -52.68
CA SER A 21 11.68 -27.37 -52.90
C SER A 21 10.92 -26.59 -51.83
N LEU A 22 10.52 -25.35 -52.14
CA LEU A 22 9.42 -24.67 -51.46
C LEU A 22 8.22 -25.58 -51.68
N GLN A 23 8.07 -26.54 -50.78
CA GLN A 23 6.86 -27.29 -50.60
C GLN A 23 5.86 -26.25 -50.08
N PHE A 24 5.28 -25.48 -50.99
CA PHE A 24 3.98 -24.84 -50.80
C PHE A 24 2.95 -25.97 -50.69
N GLY A 25 3.10 -26.81 -49.67
CA GLY A 25 2.01 -27.59 -49.15
C GLY A 25 1.09 -26.57 -48.52
N THR A 26 -0.13 -26.45 -49.02
CA THR A 26 -1.21 -25.86 -48.24
C THR A 26 -1.19 -26.59 -46.91
N ALA A 27 -0.80 -25.90 -45.84
CA ALA A 27 -0.81 -26.50 -44.53
C ALA A 27 -2.27 -26.86 -44.23
N LEU A 28 -2.56 -28.15 -44.23
CA LEU A 28 -3.89 -28.64 -43.90
C LEU A 28 -4.12 -28.32 -42.43
N ASP A 29 -5.20 -27.63 -42.12
CA ASP A 29 -5.71 -27.34 -40.78
C ASP A 29 -6.74 -28.41 -40.32
N THR A 30 -7.06 -29.35 -41.21
CA THR A 30 -8.17 -30.29 -41.08
C THR A 30 -7.70 -31.74 -41.20
N ILE A 31 -8.29 -32.60 -40.37
CA ILE A 31 -8.20 -34.07 -40.41
C ILE A 31 -9.54 -34.60 -40.92
N THR A 32 -9.49 -35.34 -42.02
CA THR A 32 -10.65 -36.03 -42.61
C THR A 32 -10.61 -37.53 -42.26
N PRO A 33 -11.71 -38.28 -42.42
CA PRO A 33 -11.72 -39.74 -42.20
C PRO A 33 -10.69 -40.50 -43.05
N SER A 34 -10.32 -39.97 -44.21
CA SER A 34 -9.32 -40.54 -45.12
C SER A 34 -7.87 -40.22 -44.75
N LYS A 35 -7.63 -39.27 -43.83
CA LYS A 35 -6.29 -38.79 -43.50
C LYS A 35 -5.96 -39.06 -42.03
N SER A 36 -4.80 -39.65 -41.79
CA SER A 36 -4.22 -39.79 -40.44
C SER A 36 -2.98 -38.92 -40.32
N ILE A 37 -2.67 -38.49 -39.10
CA ILE A 37 -1.40 -37.86 -38.74
C ILE A 37 -0.55 -38.91 -38.02
N LYS A 38 0.63 -39.21 -38.55
CA LYS A 38 1.63 -40.10 -37.92
C LYS A 38 2.78 -39.28 -37.36
N ASP A 39 3.50 -39.74 -36.34
CA ASP A 39 4.73 -39.07 -35.88
C ASP A 39 5.80 -39.10 -37.01
N PRO A 40 6.37 -37.97 -37.49
CA PRO A 40 6.32 -36.59 -36.98
C PRO A 40 5.46 -35.58 -37.79
N GLU A 41 4.50 -36.06 -38.57
CA GLU A 41 3.55 -35.22 -39.31
C GLU A 41 2.73 -34.32 -38.37
N SER A 42 2.25 -33.19 -38.90
CA SER A 42 1.41 -32.24 -38.18
C SER A 42 0.45 -31.50 -39.10
N ILE A 43 -0.60 -30.92 -38.52
CA ILE A 43 -1.45 -29.91 -39.14
C ILE A 43 -1.18 -28.54 -38.50
N ILE A 44 -1.42 -27.47 -39.23
CA ILE A 44 -1.16 -26.09 -38.79
C ILE A 44 -2.46 -25.29 -38.94
N SER A 45 -2.77 -24.43 -37.97
CA SER A 45 -3.92 -23.54 -38.05
C SER A 45 -3.80 -22.59 -39.25
N GLN A 46 -4.92 -22.07 -39.74
CA GLN A 46 -4.98 -21.30 -40.98
C GLN A 46 -3.99 -20.11 -41.04
N SER A 47 -3.84 -19.37 -39.94
CA SER A 47 -2.90 -18.23 -39.83
C SER A 47 -1.50 -18.63 -39.36
N GLY A 48 -1.24 -19.93 -39.15
CA GLY A 48 0.09 -20.41 -38.75
C GLY A 48 0.44 -20.21 -37.27
N VAL A 49 -0.54 -19.90 -36.41
CA VAL A 49 -0.29 -19.62 -34.98
C VAL A 49 -0.04 -20.91 -34.20
N PHE A 50 -0.88 -21.92 -34.44
CA PHE A 50 -0.83 -23.20 -33.71
C PHE A 50 -0.53 -24.36 -34.65
N ARG A 51 0.11 -25.39 -34.12
CA ARG A 51 0.27 -26.70 -34.77
C ARG A 51 -0.25 -27.81 -33.88
N LEU A 52 -0.86 -28.84 -34.48
CA LEU A 52 -1.27 -30.07 -33.81
C LEU A 52 -0.45 -31.23 -34.38
N GLY A 53 0.18 -32.00 -33.51
CA GLY A 53 0.97 -33.16 -33.89
C GLY A 53 1.54 -33.91 -32.69
N PHE A 54 2.39 -34.89 -32.97
CA PHE A 54 3.11 -35.61 -31.93
C PHE A 54 4.30 -34.80 -31.41
N PHE A 55 4.57 -34.89 -30.11
CA PHE A 55 5.74 -34.31 -29.46
C PHE A 55 6.26 -35.22 -28.35
N CYS A 56 7.48 -34.92 -27.89
CA CYS A 56 8.12 -35.55 -26.74
C CYS A 56 8.95 -34.55 -25.94
N PHE A 57 9.28 -34.92 -24.70
CA PHE A 57 10.28 -34.22 -23.90
C PHE A 57 11.66 -34.82 -24.15
N ALA A 58 12.72 -34.02 -24.00
CA ALA A 58 14.09 -34.37 -24.43
C ALA A 58 14.60 -35.72 -23.87
N ASN A 59 14.18 -36.10 -22.67
CA ASN A 59 14.64 -37.30 -21.97
C ASN A 59 13.60 -38.44 -21.93
N SER A 60 12.60 -38.43 -22.81
CA SER A 60 11.51 -39.43 -22.79
C SER A 60 11.19 -40.00 -24.16
N SER A 61 11.00 -41.31 -24.24
CA SER A 61 10.45 -41.98 -25.42
C SER A 61 8.93 -41.84 -25.52
N ASN A 62 8.27 -41.37 -24.45
CA ASN A 62 6.83 -41.15 -24.46
C ASN A 62 6.48 -40.09 -25.52
N ARG A 63 5.50 -40.41 -26.37
CA ARG A 63 4.92 -39.50 -27.35
C ARG A 63 3.51 -39.11 -26.93
N TYR A 64 3.22 -37.83 -27.14
CA TYR A 64 1.93 -37.21 -26.86
C TYR A 64 1.45 -36.46 -28.08
N VAL A 65 0.14 -36.45 -28.31
CA VAL A 65 -0.51 -35.52 -29.24
C VAL A 65 -0.81 -34.24 -28.49
N GLY A 66 -0.35 -33.10 -29.02
CA GLY A 66 -0.62 -31.80 -28.41
C GLY A 66 -0.75 -30.67 -29.41
N ILE A 67 -1.33 -29.57 -28.93
CA ILE A 67 -1.40 -28.29 -29.64
C ILE A 67 -0.26 -27.43 -29.11
N LEU A 68 0.55 -26.90 -30.01
CA LEU A 68 1.72 -26.08 -29.68
C LEU A 68 1.67 -24.77 -30.47
N TYR A 69 2.30 -23.73 -29.94
CA TYR A 69 2.62 -22.56 -30.76
C TYR A 69 3.61 -22.95 -31.87
N HIS A 70 3.26 -22.66 -33.13
CA HIS A 70 4.05 -23.08 -34.28
C HIS A 70 5.25 -22.16 -34.54
N GLN A 71 5.05 -20.85 -34.41
CA GLN A 71 6.05 -19.81 -34.69
C GLN A 71 7.04 -19.59 -33.54
N ILE A 72 6.85 -20.28 -32.41
CA ILE A 72 7.66 -20.12 -31.21
C ILE A 72 8.74 -21.20 -31.17
N PRO A 73 10.03 -20.84 -31.14
CA PRO A 73 11.13 -21.82 -31.22
C PRO A 73 11.22 -22.72 -29.99
N VAL A 74 10.76 -22.22 -28.84
CA VAL A 74 10.68 -23.00 -27.59
C VAL A 74 9.41 -23.85 -27.63
N GLN A 75 9.55 -25.15 -27.37
CA GLN A 75 8.43 -26.10 -27.36
C GLN A 75 7.38 -25.70 -26.30
N THR A 76 6.32 -25.02 -26.75
CA THR A 76 5.27 -24.48 -25.87
C THR A 76 3.96 -25.19 -26.16
N VAL A 77 3.60 -26.13 -25.29
CA VAL A 77 2.42 -27.00 -25.43
C VAL A 77 1.28 -26.40 -24.61
N VAL A 78 0.13 -26.18 -25.24
CA VAL A 78 -1.05 -25.55 -24.61
C VAL A 78 -2.22 -26.52 -24.43
N TRP A 79 -2.17 -27.68 -25.10
CA TRP A 79 -3.15 -28.74 -24.94
C TRP A 79 -2.54 -30.11 -25.23
N VAL A 80 -2.99 -31.16 -24.54
CA VAL A 80 -2.47 -32.53 -24.68
C VAL A 80 -3.62 -33.53 -24.63
N ALA A 81 -3.78 -34.35 -25.68
CA ALA A 81 -4.84 -35.35 -25.77
C ALA A 81 -4.60 -36.53 -24.82
N ASN A 82 -3.56 -37.31 -25.09
CA ASN A 82 -3.27 -38.57 -24.41
C ASN A 82 -2.37 -38.40 -23.18
N ARG A 83 -2.59 -37.32 -22.40
CA ARG A 83 -1.73 -36.89 -21.29
C ARG A 83 -1.49 -37.97 -20.22
N ASN A 84 -2.50 -38.80 -19.96
CA ASN A 84 -2.44 -39.88 -18.96
C ASN A 84 -2.05 -41.26 -19.53
N LYS A 85 -2.00 -41.40 -20.87
CA LYS A 85 -1.70 -42.64 -21.57
C LYS A 85 -0.78 -42.37 -22.78
N PRO A 86 0.53 -42.14 -22.55
CA PRO A 86 1.47 -41.87 -23.64
C PRO A 86 1.63 -43.07 -24.58
N VAL A 87 1.92 -42.79 -25.85
CA VAL A 87 2.49 -43.80 -26.76
C VAL A 87 3.95 -44.00 -26.35
N LYS A 88 4.46 -45.24 -26.34
CA LYS A 88 5.79 -45.56 -25.79
C LYS A 88 6.95 -45.42 -26.78
N ASP A 89 6.62 -45.22 -28.05
CA ASP A 89 7.52 -45.14 -29.21
C ASP A 89 6.93 -44.17 -30.27
N SER A 90 7.54 -44.12 -31.45
CA SER A 90 7.10 -43.27 -32.57
C SER A 90 6.02 -43.91 -33.46
N SER A 91 5.33 -44.96 -32.99
CA SER A 91 4.28 -45.64 -33.76
C SER A 91 2.89 -44.98 -33.64
N GLY A 92 2.84 -43.78 -33.04
CA GLY A 92 1.61 -43.06 -32.75
C GLY A 92 0.86 -42.65 -34.02
N ILE A 93 -0.48 -42.81 -33.99
CA ILE A 93 -1.38 -42.40 -35.07
C ILE A 93 -2.54 -41.61 -34.47
N LEU A 94 -2.75 -40.38 -34.96
CA LEU A 94 -3.95 -39.58 -34.71
C LEU A 94 -4.84 -39.65 -35.95
N LYS A 95 -6.07 -40.13 -35.80
CA LYS A 95 -7.02 -40.23 -36.92
C LYS A 95 -8.47 -40.10 -36.46
N ILE A 96 -9.37 -39.89 -37.41
CA ILE A 96 -10.80 -40.15 -37.20
C ILE A 96 -11.02 -41.65 -37.38
N SER A 97 -11.61 -42.28 -36.37
CA SER A 97 -11.96 -43.70 -36.35
C SER A 97 -13.28 -43.94 -37.11
N ASP A 98 -13.59 -45.20 -37.39
CA ASP A 98 -14.75 -45.59 -38.20
C ASP A 98 -16.09 -45.22 -37.51
N ASP A 99 -16.07 -45.04 -36.19
CA ASP A 99 -17.19 -44.53 -35.40
C ASP A 99 -17.32 -42.99 -35.43
N GLY A 100 -16.45 -42.30 -36.19
CA GLY A 100 -16.43 -40.85 -36.33
C GLY A 100 -15.69 -40.10 -35.22
N ASN A 101 -15.18 -40.78 -34.19
CA ASN A 101 -14.44 -40.14 -33.09
C ASN A 101 -13.00 -39.83 -33.51
N LEU A 102 -12.44 -38.73 -32.98
CA LEU A 102 -11.01 -38.47 -33.04
C LEU A 102 -10.31 -39.36 -32.03
N VAL A 103 -9.30 -40.12 -32.44
CA VAL A 103 -8.60 -41.10 -31.60
C VAL A 103 -7.08 -41.03 -31.73
N VAL A 104 -6.38 -41.33 -30.63
CA VAL A 104 -4.94 -41.58 -30.61
C VAL A 104 -4.69 -43.07 -30.43
N LEU A 105 -3.96 -43.67 -31.36
CA LEU A 105 -3.61 -45.08 -31.41
C LEU A 105 -2.10 -45.28 -31.25
N ASN A 106 -1.70 -46.44 -30.72
CA ASN A 106 -0.33 -46.95 -30.85
C ASN A 106 -0.17 -47.88 -32.07
N GLY A 107 1.04 -48.37 -32.32
CA GLY A 107 1.35 -49.29 -33.42
C GLY A 107 0.67 -50.66 -33.32
N LYS A 108 0.07 -51.00 -32.17
CA LYS A 108 -0.76 -52.19 -31.97
C LYS A 108 -2.25 -51.92 -32.19
N ALA A 109 -2.61 -50.74 -32.68
CA ALA A 109 -3.98 -50.25 -32.85
C ALA A 109 -4.79 -50.17 -31.54
N GLU A 110 -4.12 -50.05 -30.38
CA GLU A 110 -4.79 -49.79 -29.10
C GLU A 110 -5.17 -48.31 -29.01
N ILE A 111 -6.43 -48.02 -28.66
CA ILE A 111 -6.93 -46.66 -28.42
C ILE A 111 -6.45 -46.16 -27.07
N LEU A 112 -5.52 -45.20 -27.09
CA LEU A 112 -4.98 -44.56 -25.88
C LEU A 112 -5.81 -43.34 -25.45
N TRP A 113 -6.46 -42.67 -26.40
CA TRP A 113 -7.35 -41.53 -26.16
C TRP A 113 -8.43 -41.44 -27.25
N SER A 114 -9.60 -40.89 -26.91
CA SER A 114 -10.72 -40.64 -27.83
C SER A 114 -11.54 -39.43 -27.38
N SER A 115 -12.16 -38.71 -28.32
CA SER A 115 -13.13 -37.63 -28.06
C SER A 115 -14.42 -38.09 -27.36
N LYS A 116 -14.71 -39.41 -27.34
CA LYS A 116 -15.85 -40.03 -26.63
C LYS A 116 -17.23 -39.41 -26.93
N VAL A 117 -17.43 -38.90 -28.14
CA VAL A 117 -18.74 -38.41 -28.57
C VAL A 117 -19.64 -39.61 -28.90
N LYS A 118 -20.88 -39.57 -28.40
CA LYS A 118 -21.88 -40.63 -28.64
C LYS A 118 -22.74 -40.29 -29.86
N ASN A 119 -23.29 -41.33 -30.49
CA ASN A 119 -24.24 -41.22 -31.61
C ASN A 119 -23.69 -40.47 -32.83
N LEU A 120 -22.40 -40.63 -33.11
CA LEU A 120 -21.79 -40.09 -34.31
C LEU A 120 -22.18 -40.91 -35.55
N VAL A 121 -22.25 -40.24 -36.69
CA VAL A 121 -22.41 -40.87 -38.00
C VAL A 121 -21.03 -41.12 -38.59
N PRO A 122 -20.69 -42.38 -38.94
CA PRO A 122 -19.44 -42.72 -39.62
C PRO A 122 -19.20 -41.85 -40.86
N ASN A 123 -17.95 -41.46 -41.09
CA ASN A 123 -17.51 -40.68 -42.26
C ASN A 123 -18.14 -39.29 -42.45
N ALA A 124 -18.93 -38.81 -41.48
CA ALA A 124 -19.55 -37.49 -41.52
C ALA A 124 -18.80 -36.44 -40.69
N THR A 125 -17.71 -36.82 -40.02
CA THR A 125 -16.96 -35.93 -39.12
C THR A 125 -15.63 -35.49 -39.70
N THR A 126 -15.24 -34.27 -39.37
CA THR A 126 -13.90 -33.70 -39.62
C THR A 126 -13.41 -33.02 -38.36
N ALA A 127 -12.10 -33.03 -38.13
CA ALA A 127 -11.47 -32.30 -37.02
C ALA A 127 -10.67 -31.13 -37.58
N GLN A 128 -10.87 -29.92 -37.09
CA GLN A 128 -10.21 -28.72 -37.57
C GLN A 128 -9.52 -27.98 -36.43
N LEU A 129 -8.27 -27.56 -36.65
CA LEU A 129 -7.51 -26.71 -35.73
C LEU A 129 -7.73 -25.24 -36.07
N LEU A 130 -8.40 -24.51 -35.18
CA LEU A 130 -8.69 -23.09 -35.34
C LEU A 130 -7.52 -22.21 -34.91
N ASP A 131 -7.47 -20.97 -35.38
CA ASP A 131 -6.45 -19.97 -34.98
C ASP A 131 -6.55 -19.52 -33.52
N SER A 132 -7.66 -19.82 -32.84
CA SER A 132 -7.75 -19.68 -31.38
C SER A 132 -6.97 -20.75 -30.63
N GLY A 133 -6.51 -21.80 -31.30
CA GLY A 133 -5.94 -23.00 -30.69
C GLY A 133 -6.99 -24.03 -30.28
N ASN A 134 -8.28 -23.79 -30.57
CA ASN A 134 -9.34 -24.76 -30.34
C ASN A 134 -9.35 -25.82 -31.46
N LEU A 135 -9.25 -27.10 -31.09
CA LEU A 135 -9.42 -28.24 -31.98
C LEU A 135 -10.88 -28.69 -31.91
N VAL A 136 -11.60 -28.57 -33.02
CA VAL A 136 -13.04 -28.81 -33.08
C VAL A 136 -13.32 -30.03 -33.95
N LEU A 137 -14.01 -31.03 -33.40
CA LEU A 137 -14.63 -32.11 -34.15
C LEU A 137 -16.04 -31.67 -34.56
N ASN A 138 -16.31 -31.57 -35.85
CA ASN A 138 -17.61 -31.14 -36.37
C ASN A 138 -18.14 -32.09 -37.46
N ASN A 139 -19.40 -31.92 -37.85
CA ASN A 139 -20.03 -32.63 -38.97
C ASN A 139 -20.44 -31.69 -40.13
N GLY A 140 -19.77 -30.55 -40.26
CA GLY A 140 -20.11 -29.49 -41.21
C GLY A 140 -21.29 -28.59 -40.80
N VAL A 141 -22.09 -28.97 -39.80
CA VAL A 141 -23.22 -28.16 -39.31
C VAL A 141 -23.02 -27.74 -37.85
N ASN A 142 -22.66 -28.69 -36.98
CA ASN A 142 -22.53 -28.47 -35.54
C ASN A 142 -21.13 -28.87 -35.05
N SER A 143 -20.62 -28.14 -34.05
CA SER A 143 -19.51 -28.59 -33.20
C SER A 143 -19.99 -29.75 -32.33
N LEU A 144 -19.26 -30.86 -32.35
CA LEU A 144 -19.60 -32.10 -31.62
C LEU A 144 -18.70 -32.29 -30.39
N TRP A 145 -17.46 -31.83 -30.47
CA TRP A 145 -16.47 -31.82 -29.40
C TRP A 145 -15.44 -30.72 -29.65
N GLU A 146 -14.92 -30.12 -28.59
CA GLU A 146 -13.92 -29.05 -28.64
C GLU A 146 -12.83 -29.27 -27.59
N SER A 147 -11.57 -29.03 -27.95
CA SER A 147 -10.47 -29.13 -26.97
C SER A 147 -10.58 -28.10 -25.85
N PHE A 148 -11.23 -26.96 -26.11
CA PHE A 148 -11.52 -25.95 -25.09
C PHE A 148 -12.52 -26.43 -24.02
N GLU A 149 -13.28 -27.49 -24.29
CA GLU A 149 -14.16 -28.12 -23.31
C GLU A 149 -13.47 -29.20 -22.46
N ASP A 150 -12.26 -29.62 -22.84
CA ASP A 150 -11.42 -30.61 -22.14
C ASP A 150 -9.96 -30.12 -22.11
N PRO A 151 -9.66 -29.03 -21.39
CA PRO A 151 -8.34 -28.42 -21.39
C PRO A 151 -7.26 -29.20 -20.65
N SER A 152 -6.01 -28.80 -20.90
CA SER A 152 -4.84 -29.24 -20.15
C SER A 152 -4.52 -28.26 -19.00
N ASN A 153 -3.29 -27.73 -18.95
CA ASN A 153 -2.82 -26.77 -17.94
C ASN A 153 -2.88 -25.30 -18.37
N ALA A 154 -3.10 -25.04 -19.67
CA ALA A 154 -3.14 -23.69 -20.22
C ALA A 154 -4.57 -23.18 -20.38
N PHE A 155 -4.75 -21.89 -20.14
CA PHE A 155 -5.96 -21.14 -20.40
C PHE A 155 -5.67 -20.09 -21.47
N LEU A 156 -6.19 -20.34 -22.68
CA LEU A 156 -6.01 -19.53 -23.87
C LEU A 156 -7.09 -18.46 -24.00
N GLU A 157 -6.83 -17.47 -24.84
CA GLU A 157 -7.78 -16.40 -25.13
C GLU A 157 -9.06 -16.98 -25.73
N THR A 158 -10.22 -16.39 -25.43
CA THR A 158 -11.57 -16.84 -25.85
C THR A 158 -12.03 -18.20 -25.27
N MET A 159 -11.14 -18.96 -24.64
CA MET A 159 -11.50 -20.19 -23.93
C MET A 159 -12.42 -19.85 -22.75
N LYS A 160 -13.25 -20.79 -22.31
CA LYS A 160 -14.22 -20.58 -21.23
C LYS A 160 -14.00 -21.58 -20.09
N ILE A 161 -13.60 -21.08 -18.93
CA ILE A 161 -13.64 -21.84 -17.68
C ILE A 161 -15.05 -21.68 -17.12
N SER A 162 -15.80 -22.77 -17.05
CA SER A 162 -17.26 -22.71 -16.88
C SER A 162 -17.80 -23.73 -15.91
N THR A 163 -18.93 -23.39 -15.30
CA THR A 163 -19.69 -24.26 -14.40
C THR A 163 -21.17 -24.15 -14.75
N ASP A 164 -21.77 -25.30 -15.09
CA ASP A 164 -23.21 -25.49 -15.25
C ASP A 164 -23.73 -26.27 -14.03
N VAL A 165 -24.39 -25.55 -13.13
CA VAL A 165 -24.87 -26.11 -11.85
C VAL A 165 -25.98 -27.12 -12.07
N LYS A 166 -26.88 -26.88 -13.04
CA LYS A 166 -28.03 -27.76 -13.30
C LYS A 166 -27.60 -29.09 -13.90
N LYS A 167 -26.63 -29.08 -14.81
CA LYS A 167 -26.10 -30.29 -15.46
C LYS A 167 -24.98 -30.95 -14.68
N GLY A 168 -24.46 -30.30 -13.64
CA GLY A 168 -23.30 -30.77 -12.88
C GLY A 168 -22.03 -30.86 -13.72
N ARG A 169 -21.90 -30.02 -14.76
CA ARG A 169 -20.76 -30.01 -15.67
C ARG A 169 -19.84 -28.84 -15.35
N LYS A 170 -18.52 -29.09 -15.36
CA LYS A 170 -17.49 -28.08 -15.13
C LYS A 170 -16.37 -28.23 -16.16
N VAL A 171 -15.87 -27.11 -16.64
CA VAL A 171 -14.63 -27.00 -17.44
C VAL A 171 -13.59 -26.37 -16.54
N GLU A 172 -12.52 -27.10 -16.26
CA GLU A 172 -11.42 -26.71 -15.37
C GLU A 172 -10.08 -26.99 -16.04
N ILE A 173 -9.08 -26.12 -15.87
CA ILE A 173 -7.71 -26.46 -16.27
C ILE A 173 -7.05 -27.26 -15.13
N LYS A 174 -6.19 -28.21 -15.49
CA LYS A 174 -5.44 -29.04 -14.54
C LYS A 174 -3.96 -28.91 -14.78
N SER A 175 -3.23 -28.60 -13.71
CA SER A 175 -1.77 -28.61 -13.69
C SER A 175 -1.22 -29.91 -14.28
N TRP A 176 -0.04 -29.81 -14.87
CA TRP A 176 0.77 -30.99 -15.14
C TRP A 176 1.38 -31.52 -13.85
N LYS A 177 1.69 -32.82 -13.82
CA LYS A 177 2.34 -33.45 -12.68
C LYS A 177 3.75 -32.90 -12.45
N SER A 178 4.48 -32.59 -13.52
CA SER A 178 5.77 -31.89 -13.49
C SER A 178 6.02 -31.21 -14.84
N PRO A 179 7.03 -30.33 -14.97
CA PRO A 179 7.35 -29.68 -16.25
C PRO A 179 7.58 -30.64 -17.43
N ASP A 180 8.05 -31.87 -17.16
CA ASP A 180 8.34 -32.89 -18.17
C ASP A 180 7.34 -34.06 -18.18
N ASP A 181 6.26 -33.97 -17.39
CA ASP A 181 5.21 -35.01 -17.30
C ASP A 181 3.82 -34.35 -17.38
N PRO A 182 3.16 -34.39 -18.56
CA PRO A 182 1.90 -33.71 -18.78
C PRO A 182 0.69 -34.43 -18.18
N SER A 183 0.87 -35.58 -17.54
CA SER A 183 -0.21 -36.26 -16.84
C SER A 183 -0.87 -35.36 -15.79
N ASP A 184 -2.08 -35.71 -15.37
CA ASP A 184 -2.84 -34.91 -14.41
C ASP A 184 -2.04 -34.71 -13.10
N GLY A 185 -1.75 -33.44 -12.81
CA GLY A 185 -1.21 -33.00 -11.54
C GLY A 185 -2.28 -32.84 -10.47
N ASN A 186 -1.87 -32.38 -9.29
CA ASN A 186 -2.77 -32.27 -8.14
C ASN A 186 -3.64 -31.01 -8.17
N PHE A 187 -3.24 -29.97 -8.90
CA PHE A 187 -3.93 -28.69 -8.88
C PHE A 187 -4.90 -28.54 -10.04
N SER A 188 -6.08 -28.00 -9.78
CA SER A 188 -7.04 -27.56 -10.80
C SER A 188 -7.54 -26.15 -10.54
N LEU A 189 -7.87 -25.42 -11.60
CA LEU A 189 -8.50 -24.09 -11.53
C LEU A 189 -9.90 -24.17 -12.14
N SER A 190 -10.87 -23.67 -11.40
CA SER A 190 -12.28 -23.67 -11.77
C SER A 190 -12.97 -22.36 -11.37
N LEU A 191 -14.13 -22.11 -11.95
CA LEU A 191 -15.05 -21.06 -11.51
C LEU A 191 -16.10 -21.66 -10.58
N GLU A 192 -16.13 -21.24 -9.33
CA GLU A 192 -17.08 -21.72 -8.32
C GLU A 192 -18.21 -20.72 -8.11
N PRO A 193 -19.47 -21.10 -8.41
CA PRO A 193 -20.64 -20.33 -8.07
C PRO A 193 -21.00 -20.60 -6.60
N PHE A 194 -20.17 -20.11 -5.66
CA PHE A 194 -20.55 -20.04 -4.24
C PHE A 194 -21.76 -19.08 -4.08
N ASN A 195 -21.89 -18.37 -2.96
CA ASN A 195 -22.90 -17.31 -2.84
C ASN A 195 -22.69 -16.19 -3.87
N ILE A 196 -21.44 -15.90 -4.20
CA ILE A 196 -21.02 -15.00 -5.28
C ILE A 196 -19.93 -15.75 -6.07
N PRO A 197 -19.92 -15.68 -7.42
CA PRO A 197 -18.92 -16.39 -8.22
C PRO A 197 -17.47 -15.99 -7.89
N GLU A 198 -16.61 -17.00 -7.73
CA GLU A 198 -15.18 -16.84 -7.45
C GLU A 198 -14.34 -17.82 -8.29
N GLY A 199 -13.15 -17.41 -8.72
CA GLY A 199 -12.13 -18.34 -9.20
C GLY A 199 -11.49 -19.07 -8.03
N ALA A 200 -11.38 -20.39 -8.13
CA ALA A 200 -10.80 -21.24 -7.10
C ALA A 200 -9.72 -22.14 -7.67
N ILE A 201 -8.60 -22.26 -6.95
CA ILE A 201 -7.62 -23.32 -7.20
C ILE A 201 -7.80 -24.38 -6.13
N TRP A 202 -7.91 -25.62 -6.57
CA TRP A 202 -8.01 -26.79 -5.72
C TRP A 202 -6.68 -27.53 -5.72
N ASN A 203 -6.31 -28.11 -4.58
CA ASN A 203 -5.28 -29.13 -4.47
C ASN A 203 -5.98 -30.44 -4.14
N ASN A 204 -6.11 -31.31 -5.15
CA ASN A 204 -7.03 -32.43 -5.14
C ASN A 204 -8.45 -31.94 -4.80
N ASN A 205 -8.99 -32.34 -3.65
CA ASN A 205 -10.33 -31.94 -3.21
C ASN A 205 -10.32 -30.86 -2.11
N GLN A 206 -9.17 -30.22 -1.86
CA GLN A 206 -9.02 -29.18 -0.84
C GLN A 206 -8.88 -27.81 -1.49
N LEU A 207 -9.66 -26.83 -1.03
CA LEU A 207 -9.56 -25.46 -1.51
C LEU A 207 -8.20 -24.88 -1.14
N TYR A 208 -7.43 -24.48 -2.15
CA TYR A 208 -6.04 -24.03 -1.98
C TYR A 208 -5.90 -22.52 -2.14
N TYR A 209 -6.64 -21.92 -3.06
CA TYR A 209 -6.66 -20.47 -3.28
C TYR A 209 -8.05 -20.03 -3.73
N ARG A 210 -8.35 -18.77 -3.43
CA ARG A 210 -9.62 -18.12 -3.77
C ARG A 210 -9.37 -16.69 -4.26
N SER A 211 -9.96 -16.35 -5.40
CA SER A 211 -9.84 -15.03 -6.03
C SER A 211 -10.56 -13.91 -5.29
N GLY A 212 -11.49 -14.23 -4.39
CA GLY A 212 -12.47 -13.28 -3.87
C GLY A 212 -13.67 -13.13 -4.82
N PRO A 213 -14.79 -12.58 -4.33
CA PRO A 213 -16.00 -12.31 -5.10
C PRO A 213 -15.75 -11.49 -6.39
N TRP A 214 -16.47 -11.83 -7.45
CA TRP A 214 -16.55 -11.01 -8.67
C TRP A 214 -17.47 -9.80 -8.46
N ASN A 215 -16.96 -8.58 -8.72
CA ASN A 215 -17.74 -7.35 -8.56
C ASN A 215 -18.29 -6.75 -9.86
N GLY A 216 -18.40 -7.54 -10.92
CA GLY A 216 -18.77 -7.04 -12.24
C GLY A 216 -17.58 -6.50 -13.05
N GLN A 217 -16.47 -6.13 -12.38
CA GLN A 217 -15.28 -5.62 -13.06
C GLN A 217 -13.99 -6.41 -12.81
N LYS A 218 -13.84 -7.00 -11.64
CA LYS A 218 -12.67 -7.79 -11.24
C LYS A 218 -13.03 -8.71 -10.07
N PHE A 219 -12.17 -9.68 -9.82
CA PHE A 219 -12.19 -10.43 -8.57
C PHE A 219 -11.51 -9.59 -7.46
N ILE A 220 -12.25 -9.24 -6.42
CA ILE A 220 -11.79 -8.24 -5.42
C ILE A 220 -10.61 -8.73 -4.54
N GLY A 221 -10.37 -10.05 -4.50
CA GLY A 221 -9.23 -10.65 -3.81
C GLY A 221 -7.98 -10.83 -4.66
N VAL A 222 -8.00 -10.44 -5.95
CA VAL A 222 -6.82 -10.49 -6.83
C VAL A 222 -6.14 -9.12 -6.87
N LYS A 223 -4.94 -9.02 -6.28
CA LYS A 223 -4.20 -7.75 -6.16
C LYS A 223 -3.82 -7.12 -7.50
N ILE A 224 -3.42 -7.96 -8.46
CA ILE A 224 -2.85 -7.57 -9.77
C ILE A 224 -3.97 -7.32 -10.80
N MET A 225 -5.20 -7.74 -10.52
CA MET A 225 -6.27 -7.65 -11.50
C MET A 225 -6.72 -6.18 -11.64
N HIS A 226 -6.38 -5.60 -12.77
CA HIS A 226 -6.96 -4.34 -13.23
C HIS A 226 -8.41 -4.58 -13.72
N THR A 227 -9.18 -3.52 -13.92
CA THR A 227 -10.58 -3.62 -14.38
C THR A 227 -10.68 -4.38 -15.71
N VAL A 228 -11.85 -4.96 -16.04
CA VAL A 228 -12.14 -5.68 -17.31
C VAL A 228 -11.51 -5.02 -18.54
N TYR A 229 -11.60 -3.68 -18.62
CA TYR A 229 -11.06 -2.90 -19.73
C TYR A 229 -9.54 -3.04 -19.92
N LEU A 230 -8.80 -3.22 -18.82
CA LEU A 230 -7.34 -3.33 -18.81
C LEU A 230 -6.84 -4.78 -18.80
N ALA A 231 -7.61 -5.70 -18.19
CA ALA A 231 -7.21 -7.10 -18.04
C ALA A 231 -7.89 -8.04 -19.07
N GLY A 232 -8.88 -7.59 -19.84
CA GLY A 232 -9.61 -8.40 -20.82
C GLY A 232 -10.52 -9.49 -20.22
N PHE A 233 -10.40 -9.78 -18.93
CA PHE A 233 -11.21 -10.76 -18.22
C PHE A 233 -12.63 -10.27 -17.97
N TYR A 234 -13.61 -11.09 -18.33
CA TYR A 234 -15.00 -10.87 -17.95
C TYR A 234 -15.67 -12.18 -17.55
N LEU A 235 -16.66 -12.05 -16.67
CA LEU A 235 -17.49 -13.16 -16.20
C LEU A 235 -18.90 -12.97 -16.72
N VAL A 236 -19.45 -14.05 -17.27
CA VAL A 236 -20.85 -14.10 -17.71
C VAL A 236 -21.61 -15.04 -16.79
N SER A 237 -22.74 -14.53 -16.28
CA SER A 237 -23.62 -15.23 -15.36
C SER A 237 -25.01 -15.34 -15.98
N ASP A 238 -25.38 -16.53 -16.45
CA ASP A 238 -26.75 -16.87 -16.81
C ASP A 238 -27.48 -17.42 -15.58
N VAL A 239 -28.11 -16.52 -14.83
CA VAL A 239 -28.82 -16.85 -13.59
C VAL A 239 -30.02 -17.78 -13.86
N LYS A 240 -30.66 -17.69 -15.04
CA LYS A 240 -31.84 -18.50 -15.39
C LYS A 240 -31.45 -19.96 -15.62
N HIS A 241 -30.34 -20.19 -16.31
CA HIS A 241 -29.83 -21.52 -16.59
C HIS A 241 -28.82 -22.01 -15.53
N GLN A 242 -28.41 -21.13 -14.60
CA GLN A 242 -27.36 -21.38 -13.60
C GLN A 242 -26.05 -21.82 -14.26
N THR A 243 -25.67 -21.10 -15.31
CA THR A 243 -24.45 -21.33 -16.06
C THR A 243 -23.56 -20.11 -15.93
N TYR A 244 -22.32 -20.34 -15.52
CA TYR A 244 -21.34 -19.29 -15.26
C TYR A 244 -20.08 -19.61 -16.04
N TYR A 245 -19.47 -18.62 -16.66
CA TYR A 245 -18.13 -18.79 -17.21
C TYR A 245 -17.30 -17.52 -17.09
N VAL A 246 -16.00 -17.73 -16.98
CA VAL A 246 -14.99 -16.69 -17.09
C VAL A 246 -14.18 -16.95 -18.37
N THR A 247 -13.91 -15.87 -19.07
CA THR A 247 -13.08 -15.84 -20.27
C THR A 247 -12.29 -14.55 -20.28
N TYR A 248 -11.31 -14.45 -21.17
CA TYR A 248 -10.59 -13.22 -21.41
C TYR A 248 -10.38 -13.00 -22.89
N GLN A 249 -10.37 -11.73 -23.25
CA GLN A 249 -10.01 -11.27 -24.59
C GLN A 249 -9.37 -9.89 -24.46
N TYR A 250 -8.15 -9.73 -24.98
CA TYR A 250 -7.42 -8.48 -24.92
C TYR A 250 -7.71 -7.63 -26.16
N SER A 251 -7.76 -6.31 -25.99
CA SER A 251 -7.99 -5.38 -27.10
C SER A 251 -6.79 -5.25 -28.04
N ASN A 252 -5.60 -5.60 -27.55
CA ASN A 252 -4.37 -5.53 -28.33
C ASN A 252 -3.92 -6.92 -28.81
N ASN A 253 -4.22 -7.24 -30.06
CA ASN A 253 -3.83 -8.50 -30.72
C ASN A 253 -2.31 -8.67 -30.90
N SER A 254 -1.47 -7.69 -30.53
CA SER A 254 -0.01 -7.79 -30.76
C SER A 254 0.74 -8.64 -29.73
N TRP A 255 0.15 -8.95 -28.58
CA TRP A 255 0.83 -9.68 -27.51
C TRP A 255 0.42 -11.14 -27.48
N LEU A 256 1.38 -12.02 -27.74
CA LEU A 256 1.19 -13.45 -27.58
C LEU A 256 1.27 -13.80 -26.09
N LEU A 257 0.12 -14.14 -25.51
CA LEU A 257 0.02 -14.49 -24.09
C LEU A 257 -0.95 -15.65 -23.84
N TYR A 258 -0.71 -16.35 -22.73
CA TYR A 258 -1.65 -17.32 -22.16
C TYR A 258 -1.45 -17.44 -20.66
N HIS A 259 -2.43 -18.00 -19.94
CA HIS A 259 -2.27 -18.31 -18.53
C HIS A 259 -1.94 -19.79 -18.34
N GLU A 260 -1.03 -20.09 -17.43
CA GLU A 260 -0.55 -21.45 -17.14
C GLU A 260 -0.72 -21.76 -15.67
N LEU A 261 -1.36 -22.90 -15.35
CA LEU A 261 -1.37 -23.47 -14.00
C LEU A 261 -0.25 -24.50 -13.88
N ASP A 262 0.78 -24.17 -13.11
CA ASP A 262 1.95 -25.04 -12.94
C ASP A 262 1.74 -26.17 -11.92
N SER A 263 2.71 -27.09 -11.86
CA SER A 263 2.71 -28.23 -10.91
C SER A 263 2.76 -27.83 -9.42
N GLN A 264 3.03 -26.56 -9.11
CA GLN A 264 3.06 -26.00 -7.76
C GLN A 264 1.77 -25.25 -7.40
N GLY A 265 0.77 -25.27 -8.30
CA GLY A 265 -0.51 -24.61 -8.10
C GLY A 265 -0.45 -23.09 -8.29
N LYS A 266 0.57 -22.58 -8.99
CA LYS A 266 0.68 -21.16 -9.33
C LYS A 266 0.09 -20.93 -10.72
N LEU A 267 -0.95 -20.10 -10.77
CA LEU A 267 -1.46 -19.57 -12.03
C LEU A 267 -0.65 -18.32 -12.41
N SER A 268 0.03 -18.36 -13.54
CA SER A 268 0.87 -17.25 -14.03
C SER A 268 0.47 -16.88 -15.45
N GLU A 269 0.55 -15.59 -15.78
CA GLU A 269 0.45 -15.11 -17.16
C GLU A 269 1.83 -15.22 -17.82
N ARG A 270 1.86 -15.82 -19.01
CA ARG A 270 3.06 -16.00 -19.83
C ARG A 270 2.96 -15.05 -21.02
N HIS A 271 3.96 -14.19 -21.19
CA HIS A 271 4.09 -13.28 -22.33
C HIS A 271 5.33 -13.66 -23.15
N TRP A 272 5.21 -13.75 -24.47
CA TRP A 272 6.35 -14.03 -25.33
C TRP A 272 7.16 -12.76 -25.61
N ASP A 273 8.41 -12.71 -25.14
CA ASP A 273 9.35 -11.63 -25.45
C ASP A 273 10.18 -12.03 -26.69
N ALA A 274 9.85 -11.44 -27.83
CA ALA A 274 10.53 -11.73 -29.10
C ALA A 274 11.99 -11.25 -29.14
N GLU A 275 12.36 -10.23 -28.36
CA GLU A 275 13.74 -9.72 -28.31
C GLU A 275 14.64 -10.69 -27.54
N LYS A 276 14.12 -11.29 -26.46
CA LYS A 276 14.84 -12.29 -25.66
C LYS A 276 14.68 -13.72 -26.15
N GLY A 277 13.65 -14.00 -26.94
CA GLY A 277 13.33 -15.34 -27.41
C GLY A 277 12.87 -16.27 -26.28
N GLU A 278 12.18 -15.74 -25.27
CA GLU A 278 11.73 -16.50 -24.11
C GLU A 278 10.32 -16.09 -23.64
N TRP A 279 9.67 -16.99 -22.89
CA TRP A 279 8.43 -16.68 -22.18
C TRP A 279 8.73 -15.98 -20.85
N ILE A 280 8.33 -14.72 -20.74
CA ILE A 280 8.37 -13.99 -19.49
C ILE A 280 7.13 -14.35 -18.68
N SER A 281 7.35 -14.78 -17.43
CA SER A 281 6.27 -14.94 -16.47
C SER A 281 5.99 -13.61 -15.79
N TRP A 282 4.75 -13.15 -15.87
CA TRP A 282 4.25 -12.16 -14.93
C TRP A 282 4.05 -12.77 -13.55
N TYR A 283 3.88 -11.91 -12.54
CA TYR A 283 3.74 -12.35 -11.15
C TYR A 283 2.56 -13.33 -11.01
N PRO A 284 2.75 -14.50 -10.40
CA PRO A 284 1.68 -15.48 -10.19
C PRO A 284 0.58 -14.90 -9.31
N LEU A 285 -0.63 -15.46 -9.41
CA LEU A 285 -1.74 -15.13 -8.49
C LEU A 285 -1.36 -15.34 -7.02
N LEU A 286 -0.66 -16.44 -6.72
CA LEU A 286 -0.13 -16.73 -5.39
C LEU A 286 1.29 -16.16 -5.28
N GLN A 287 1.42 -15.03 -4.57
CA GLN A 287 2.69 -14.34 -4.38
C GLN A 287 3.30 -14.59 -3.01
N THR A 288 2.45 -14.83 -2.01
CA THR A 288 2.80 -14.90 -0.60
C THR A 288 2.07 -16.05 0.08
N ASP A 289 2.60 -16.51 1.21
CA ASP A 289 1.93 -17.49 2.08
C ASP A 289 0.51 -17.07 2.50
N CYS A 290 0.23 -15.77 2.52
CA CYS A 290 -1.10 -15.25 2.86
C CYS A 290 -2.15 -15.48 1.78
N ASP A 291 -1.74 -15.82 0.55
CA ASP A 291 -2.68 -16.08 -0.55
C ASP A 291 -3.23 -17.52 -0.47
N VAL A 292 -2.56 -18.42 0.28
CA VAL A 292 -3.06 -19.78 0.57
C VAL A 292 -4.32 -19.69 1.42
N TYR A 293 -5.37 -20.37 0.98
CA TYR A 293 -6.67 -20.36 1.63
C TYR A 293 -6.56 -20.72 3.12
N GLY A 294 -7.13 -19.86 3.97
CA GLY A 294 -7.25 -20.14 5.41
C GLY A 294 -5.93 -20.16 6.19
N LYS A 295 -4.83 -19.57 5.66
CA LYS A 295 -3.49 -19.59 6.28
C LYS A 295 -3.45 -19.24 7.78
N CYS A 296 -4.27 -18.29 8.22
CA CYS A 296 -4.31 -17.82 9.62
C CYS A 296 -5.46 -18.41 10.46
N GLY A 297 -6.21 -19.36 9.92
CA GLY A 297 -7.37 -19.96 10.58
C GLY A 297 -8.55 -19.00 10.82
N PRO A 298 -9.60 -19.48 11.51
CA PRO A 298 -10.78 -18.68 11.89
C PRO A 298 -10.43 -17.42 12.68
N PHE A 299 -11.03 -16.28 12.32
CA PHE A 299 -10.81 -14.96 12.93
C PHE A 299 -9.34 -14.48 13.00
N GLY A 300 -8.46 -15.13 12.23
CA GLY A 300 -7.09 -14.71 11.99
C GLY A 300 -7.00 -13.87 10.71
N MET A 301 -6.13 -12.87 10.73
CA MET A 301 -5.83 -12.00 9.60
C MET A 301 -4.38 -12.16 9.18
N CYS A 302 -4.16 -12.38 7.89
CA CYS A 302 -2.83 -12.44 7.30
C CYS A 302 -2.36 -11.08 6.80
N ASP A 303 -1.15 -10.67 7.18
CA ASP A 303 -0.48 -9.46 6.73
C ASP A 303 0.96 -9.82 6.33
N PRO A 304 1.27 -9.90 5.02
CA PRO A 304 2.60 -10.34 4.57
C PRO A 304 3.72 -9.35 4.94
N THR A 305 3.37 -8.11 5.34
CA THR A 305 4.32 -7.07 5.76
C THR A 305 4.75 -7.22 7.23
N LYS A 306 4.07 -8.06 8.01
CA LYS A 306 4.34 -8.26 9.44
C LYS A 306 5.05 -9.58 9.71
N ARG A 307 5.70 -9.65 10.88
CA ARG A 307 6.27 -10.87 11.43
C ARG A 307 5.84 -10.97 12.91
N PRO A 308 5.06 -12.00 13.30
CA PRO A 308 4.47 -13.06 12.47
C PRO A 308 3.48 -12.52 11.42
N ILE A 309 3.29 -13.26 10.32
CA ILE A 309 2.35 -12.87 9.24
C ILE A 309 0.89 -12.96 9.68
N CYS A 310 0.57 -13.82 10.66
CA CYS A 310 -0.79 -13.98 11.18
C CYS A 310 -0.96 -13.26 12.51
N SER A 311 -2.09 -12.56 12.64
CA SER A 311 -2.53 -11.92 13.88
C SER A 311 -4.03 -12.11 14.07
N CYS A 312 -4.49 -12.23 15.32
CA CYS A 312 -5.92 -12.23 15.58
C CYS A 312 -6.53 -10.86 15.29
N LEU A 313 -7.77 -10.86 14.79
CA LEU A 313 -8.57 -9.65 14.68
C LEU A 313 -8.73 -8.99 16.06
N LYS A 314 -8.85 -7.65 16.11
CA LYS A 314 -9.07 -6.93 17.38
C LYS A 314 -10.33 -7.46 18.06
N GLY A 315 -10.26 -7.73 19.37
CA GLY A 315 -11.33 -8.39 20.14
C GLY A 315 -11.26 -9.92 20.18
N PHE A 316 -10.22 -10.51 19.57
CA PHE A 316 -10.00 -11.95 19.52
C PHE A 316 -8.62 -12.32 20.06
N LYS A 317 -8.49 -13.55 20.58
CA LYS A 317 -7.22 -14.12 21.06
C LYS A 317 -6.98 -15.50 20.46
N PRO A 318 -5.71 -15.96 20.35
CA PRO A 318 -5.41 -17.28 19.83
C PRO A 318 -6.10 -18.36 20.64
N ARG A 319 -6.73 -19.33 19.96
CA ARG A 319 -7.39 -20.47 20.61
C ARG A 319 -6.39 -21.38 21.32
N ASN A 320 -5.24 -21.61 20.69
CA ASN A 320 -4.08 -22.27 21.28
C ASN A 320 -2.86 -21.34 21.21
N ARG A 321 -2.38 -20.87 22.37
CA ARG A 321 -1.22 -19.94 22.43
C ARG A 321 0.09 -20.61 22.06
N GLU A 322 0.27 -21.88 22.42
CA GLU A 322 1.51 -22.61 22.17
C GLU A 322 1.68 -22.86 20.66
N GLU A 323 0.64 -23.35 19.99
CA GLU A 323 0.63 -23.50 18.53
C GLU A 323 0.90 -22.17 17.83
N TRP A 324 0.21 -21.11 18.25
CA TRP A 324 0.36 -19.78 17.66
C TRP A 324 1.80 -19.24 17.76
N SER A 325 2.45 -19.46 18.91
CA SER A 325 3.83 -19.05 19.16
C SER A 325 4.85 -19.84 18.32
N ARG A 326 4.51 -21.06 17.90
CA ARG A 326 5.33 -21.91 17.03
C ARG A 326 5.07 -21.69 15.54
N GLY A 327 4.20 -20.75 15.18
CA GLY A 327 3.84 -20.48 13.78
C GLY A 327 2.79 -21.43 13.20
N ASN A 328 2.08 -22.20 14.04
CA ASN A 328 0.89 -22.91 13.63
C ASN A 328 -0.36 -22.09 13.99
N TRP A 329 -1.09 -21.63 12.97
CA TRP A 329 -2.27 -20.78 13.13
C TRP A 329 -3.58 -21.49 12.79
N SER A 330 -3.56 -22.82 12.57
CA SER A 330 -4.72 -23.59 12.10
C SER A 330 -5.94 -23.51 13.02
N SER A 331 -5.74 -23.46 14.34
CA SER A 331 -6.84 -23.33 15.31
C SER A 331 -7.49 -21.94 15.35
N GLY A 332 -6.89 -20.96 14.69
CA GLY A 332 -7.42 -19.60 14.63
C GLY A 332 -7.52 -18.92 16.00
N CYS A 333 -8.46 -17.99 16.08
CA CYS A 333 -8.73 -17.16 17.23
C CYS A 333 -10.16 -17.35 17.71
N PHE A 334 -10.44 -16.94 18.95
CA PHE A 334 -11.78 -16.89 19.50
C PHE A 334 -12.06 -15.51 20.10
N ARG A 335 -13.33 -15.13 20.10
CA ARG A 335 -13.80 -13.85 20.63
C ARG A 335 -13.68 -13.86 22.15
N THR A 336 -13.15 -12.79 22.74
CA THR A 336 -12.97 -12.70 24.19
C THR A 336 -14.20 -12.20 24.92
N THR A 337 -14.94 -11.26 24.32
CA THR A 337 -16.09 -10.60 24.94
C THR A 337 -17.33 -10.81 24.09
N LEU A 338 -18.41 -11.30 24.69
CA LEU A 338 -19.67 -11.54 24.00
C LEU A 338 -20.31 -10.24 23.51
N LEU A 339 -20.96 -10.32 22.36
CA LEU A 339 -21.79 -9.23 21.84
C LEU A 339 -22.97 -8.96 22.76
N GLN A 340 -23.49 -7.74 22.75
CA GLN A 340 -24.63 -7.36 23.59
C GLN A 340 -25.86 -8.20 23.26
N CYS A 341 -26.19 -8.37 21.97
CA CYS A 341 -27.36 -9.17 21.61
C CYS A 341 -27.25 -10.65 22.03
N GLN A 342 -26.03 -11.19 22.11
CA GLN A 342 -25.81 -12.55 22.62
C GLN A 342 -26.02 -12.65 24.14
N ARG A 343 -25.78 -11.55 24.87
CA ARG A 343 -26.03 -11.47 26.31
C ARG A 343 -27.52 -11.31 26.63
N ASP A 344 -28.22 -10.48 25.86
CA ASP A 344 -29.65 -10.22 26.04
C ASP A 344 -30.52 -11.48 25.79
N ASN A 345 -30.08 -12.38 24.92
CA ASN A 345 -30.74 -13.67 24.70
C ASN A 345 -30.54 -14.68 25.85
N ASN A 346 -29.49 -14.52 26.67
CA ASN A 346 -29.16 -15.45 27.75
C ASN A 346 -29.65 -14.97 29.12
N ASN A 347 -29.74 -13.67 29.35
CA ASN A 347 -30.24 -13.09 30.60
C ASN A 347 -31.24 -11.98 30.26
N GLY A 348 -32.49 -12.14 30.70
CA GLY A 348 -33.53 -11.12 30.56
C GLY A 348 -33.04 -9.77 31.10
N SER A 349 -32.81 -8.85 30.16
CA SER A 349 -32.71 -7.39 30.32
C SER A 349 -32.07 -6.88 31.62
N GLU A 350 -30.77 -6.58 31.56
CA GLU A 350 -30.20 -5.44 32.30
C GLU A 350 -29.60 -4.44 31.31
N ALA A 351 -30.36 -3.38 31.04
CA ALA A 351 -29.95 -2.23 30.25
C ALA A 351 -28.84 -1.47 30.99
N GLY A 352 -27.58 -1.64 30.57
CA GLY A 352 -26.46 -0.93 31.19
C GLY A 352 -25.10 -0.94 30.47
N GLN A 353 -24.89 -1.75 29.43
CA GLN A 353 -23.64 -1.75 28.66
C GLN A 353 -23.94 -1.52 27.18
N GLY A 354 -23.46 -0.40 26.64
CA GLY A 354 -23.89 0.17 25.36
C GLY A 354 -23.81 -0.77 24.13
N ASP A 355 -24.52 -0.34 23.09
CA ASP A 355 -24.77 -1.11 21.85
C ASP A 355 -23.51 -1.66 21.19
N ASP A 356 -23.64 -2.80 20.49
CA ASP A 356 -22.58 -3.28 19.61
C ASP A 356 -22.25 -2.24 18.53
N GLY A 357 -20.99 -2.20 18.09
CA GLY A 357 -20.58 -1.37 16.97
C GLY A 357 -19.60 -2.10 16.06
N PHE A 358 -18.96 -1.36 15.15
CA PHE A 358 -18.06 -1.95 14.17
C PHE A 358 -16.70 -1.28 14.13
N LEU A 359 -15.67 -2.11 14.03
CA LEU A 359 -14.31 -1.69 13.70
C LEU A 359 -14.11 -1.79 12.19
N LYS A 360 -13.75 -0.66 11.57
CA LYS A 360 -13.40 -0.59 10.15
C LYS A 360 -11.95 -1.02 9.93
N LEU A 361 -11.75 -2.10 9.18
CA LEU A 361 -10.47 -2.52 8.62
C LEU A 361 -10.42 -2.14 7.14
N LYS A 362 -9.39 -1.39 6.74
CA LYS A 362 -9.25 -0.93 5.37
C LYS A 362 -8.48 -1.92 4.50
N MET A 363 -8.80 -1.94 3.20
CA MET A 363 -8.02 -2.64 2.18
C MET A 363 -7.87 -4.14 2.49
N MET A 364 -9.00 -4.82 2.67
CA MET A 364 -9.05 -6.23 3.04
C MET A 364 -9.44 -7.10 1.86
N LYS A 365 -8.79 -8.26 1.72
CA LYS A 365 -9.42 -9.44 1.14
C LYS A 365 -10.52 -9.87 2.10
N VAL A 366 -11.76 -9.81 1.62
CA VAL A 366 -12.93 -10.16 2.43
C VAL A 366 -12.92 -11.65 2.76
N PRO A 367 -13.49 -12.08 3.90
CA PRO A 367 -13.56 -13.48 4.27
C PRO A 367 -14.32 -14.34 3.24
N ALA A 368 -14.11 -15.65 3.31
CA ALA A 368 -14.77 -16.61 2.42
C ALA A 368 -16.28 -16.67 2.64
N PHE A 369 -17.02 -16.98 1.58
CA PHE A 369 -18.44 -17.33 1.59
C PHE A 369 -19.37 -16.27 2.24
N PRO A 370 -19.36 -15.01 1.76
CA PRO A 370 -20.31 -14.01 2.24
C PRO A 370 -21.75 -14.39 1.90
N ASP A 371 -22.68 -14.12 2.80
CA ASP A 371 -24.08 -13.89 2.42
C ASP A 371 -24.18 -12.52 1.74
N TRP A 372 -25.01 -12.39 0.71
CA TRP A 372 -25.08 -11.16 -0.08
C TRP A 372 -26.49 -10.59 -0.13
N SER A 373 -26.58 -9.26 -0.24
CA SER A 373 -27.84 -8.55 -0.44
C SER A 373 -27.62 -7.32 -1.33
N SER A 374 -28.54 -7.09 -2.27
CA SER A 374 -28.48 -5.99 -3.24
C SER A 374 -28.85 -4.62 -2.65
N VAL A 375 -28.86 -4.47 -1.34
CA VAL A 375 -29.39 -3.30 -0.63
C VAL A 375 -28.38 -2.15 -0.65
N ILE A 376 -28.87 -0.91 -0.55
CA ILE A 376 -28.09 0.34 -0.51
C ILE A 376 -27.09 0.33 0.68
N TYR A 377 -25.85 0.78 0.42
CA TYR A 377 -24.73 0.89 1.36
C TYR A 377 -25.10 1.26 2.81
N SER A 378 -25.92 2.30 3.00
CA SER A 378 -26.27 2.83 4.32
C SER A 378 -26.99 1.81 5.21
N GLU A 379 -27.59 0.79 4.62
CA GLU A 379 -28.38 -0.21 5.33
C GLU A 379 -27.57 -1.45 5.71
N CYS A 380 -26.37 -1.69 5.15
CA CYS A 380 -25.58 -2.88 5.50
C CYS A 380 -25.29 -2.92 7.01
N LYS A 381 -24.90 -1.77 7.57
CA LYS A 381 -24.65 -1.65 9.01
C LYS A 381 -25.89 -2.02 9.82
N ASP A 382 -27.04 -1.44 9.48
CA ASP A 382 -28.27 -1.60 10.24
C ASP A 382 -28.83 -3.02 10.11
N GLN A 383 -28.72 -3.65 8.93
CA GLN A 383 -29.07 -5.05 8.73
C GLN A 383 -28.21 -5.99 9.57
N CYS A 384 -26.88 -5.76 9.57
CA CYS A 384 -25.98 -6.55 10.40
C CYS A 384 -26.25 -6.33 11.90
N LEU A 385 -26.59 -5.11 12.34
CA LEU A 385 -26.95 -4.87 13.75
C LEU A 385 -28.21 -5.62 14.16
N LYS A 386 -29.25 -5.60 13.30
CA LYS A 386 -30.53 -6.31 13.53
C LYS A 386 -30.36 -7.83 13.56
N ASN A 387 -29.38 -8.38 12.82
CA ASN A 387 -29.07 -9.80 12.82
C ASN A 387 -27.98 -10.12 13.85
N CYS A 388 -28.34 -10.72 14.98
CA CYS A 388 -27.40 -11.02 16.07
C CYS A 388 -26.37 -12.10 15.75
N SER A 389 -26.60 -12.89 14.70
CA SER A 389 -25.60 -13.83 14.18
C SER A 389 -24.57 -13.12 13.32
N CYS A 390 -24.81 -11.91 12.83
CA CYS A 390 -23.88 -11.19 11.98
C CYS A 390 -22.65 -10.73 12.77
N VAL A 391 -21.47 -11.20 12.36
CA VAL A 391 -20.17 -10.89 12.98
C VAL A 391 -19.35 -9.87 12.19
N ALA A 392 -19.61 -9.72 10.89
CA ALA A 392 -18.97 -8.71 10.05
C ALA A 392 -19.80 -8.38 8.82
N TYR A 393 -19.55 -7.22 8.23
CA TYR A 393 -20.06 -6.87 6.91
C TYR A 393 -19.02 -6.12 6.08
N ALA A 394 -19.22 -6.07 4.78
CA ALA A 394 -18.47 -5.26 3.82
C ALA A 394 -19.44 -4.76 2.74
N HIS A 395 -19.00 -3.77 1.96
CA HIS A 395 -19.76 -3.30 0.82
C HIS A 395 -18.82 -2.99 -0.33
N ASP A 396 -19.21 -3.42 -1.53
CA ASP A 396 -18.58 -3.07 -2.79
C ASP A 396 -19.69 -2.61 -3.75
N ASP A 397 -19.47 -1.52 -4.50
CA ASP A 397 -20.51 -0.93 -5.35
C ASP A 397 -21.01 -1.87 -6.46
N GLY A 398 -20.18 -2.82 -6.90
CA GLY A 398 -20.55 -3.80 -7.92
C GLY A 398 -21.20 -5.07 -7.37
N ILE A 399 -21.16 -5.28 -6.04
CA ILE A 399 -21.71 -6.46 -5.36
C ILE A 399 -22.93 -6.11 -4.50
N GLY A 400 -22.86 -4.99 -3.77
CA GLY A 400 -23.77 -4.64 -2.69
C GLY A 400 -23.21 -5.03 -1.31
N CYS A 401 -24.11 -5.31 -0.37
CA CYS A 401 -23.75 -5.70 0.99
C CYS A 401 -23.29 -7.17 1.03
N MET A 402 -22.17 -7.42 1.68
CA MET A 402 -21.68 -8.75 2.04
C MET A 402 -21.71 -8.90 3.56
N PHE A 403 -22.23 -10.02 4.06
CA PHE A 403 -22.38 -10.31 5.48
C PHE A 403 -21.74 -11.65 5.82
N TRP A 404 -21.25 -11.76 7.05
CA TRP A 404 -20.76 -13.02 7.59
C TRP A 404 -21.39 -13.25 8.96
N GLY A 405 -21.93 -14.45 9.15
CA GLY A 405 -22.40 -14.94 10.45
C GLY A 405 -21.45 -15.94 11.12
N PRO A 406 -20.93 -16.95 10.37
CA PRO A 406 -19.97 -17.92 10.89
C PRO A 406 -18.56 -17.34 11.14
N ASP A 407 -17.60 -18.24 11.32
CA ASP A 407 -16.19 -17.93 11.42
C ASP A 407 -15.66 -17.14 10.21
N LEU A 408 -14.94 -16.05 10.47
CA LEU A 408 -14.27 -15.28 9.42
C LEU A 408 -12.99 -16.00 9.01
N ILE A 409 -12.96 -16.60 7.83
CA ILE A 409 -11.81 -17.37 7.32
C ILE A 409 -11.26 -16.68 6.06
N ASP A 410 -9.95 -16.83 5.82
CA ASP A 410 -9.27 -16.32 4.61
C ASP A 410 -9.24 -14.78 4.54
N VAL A 411 -9.13 -14.12 5.70
CA VAL A 411 -8.99 -12.67 5.80
C VAL A 411 -7.54 -12.26 5.61
N GLN A 412 -7.28 -11.35 4.68
CA GLN A 412 -5.94 -10.87 4.38
C GLN A 412 -5.94 -9.35 4.23
N LYS A 413 -4.88 -8.71 4.71
CA LYS A 413 -4.65 -7.28 4.50
C LYS A 413 -3.87 -7.04 3.22
N PHE A 414 -4.35 -6.13 2.39
CA PHE A 414 -3.67 -5.65 1.20
C PHE A 414 -3.02 -4.28 1.45
N SER A 415 -2.06 -3.93 0.60
CA SER A 415 -1.37 -2.65 0.63
C SER A 415 -2.11 -1.55 -0.15
N THR A 416 -2.69 -1.89 -1.31
CA THR A 416 -3.24 -0.92 -2.26
C THR A 416 -4.62 -1.28 -2.83
N SER A 417 -5.15 -2.46 -2.53
CA SER A 417 -6.40 -2.98 -3.11
C SER A 417 -7.33 -3.52 -2.02
N GLY A 418 -8.44 -4.15 -2.40
CA GLY A 418 -9.40 -4.78 -1.50
C GLY A 418 -10.50 -3.83 -1.06
N VAL A 419 -11.34 -4.33 -0.14
CA VAL A 419 -12.57 -3.67 0.31
C VAL A 419 -12.49 -3.41 1.81
N ASP A 420 -13.17 -2.37 2.29
CA ASP A 420 -13.27 -2.12 3.71
C ASP A 420 -14.16 -3.19 4.39
N LEU A 421 -13.61 -3.88 5.40
CA LEU A 421 -14.30 -4.88 6.21
C LEU A 421 -14.65 -4.31 7.58
N TYR A 422 -15.89 -4.45 8.02
CA TYR A 422 -16.41 -3.93 9.27
C TYR A 422 -16.70 -5.10 10.22
N ILE A 423 -15.91 -5.22 11.30
CA ILE A 423 -16.04 -6.32 12.26
C ILE A 423 -16.85 -5.86 13.47
N ARG A 424 -17.88 -6.63 13.83
CA ARG A 424 -18.75 -6.32 14.96
C ARG A 424 -18.04 -6.57 16.29
N LEU A 425 -17.95 -5.55 17.14
CA LEU A 425 -17.33 -5.60 18.45
C LEU A 425 -18.25 -4.96 19.51
N PRO A 426 -18.16 -5.39 20.78
CA PRO A 426 -18.85 -4.71 21.85
C PRO A 426 -18.32 -3.27 22.02
N SER A 427 -19.20 -2.35 22.44
CA SER A 427 -18.85 -0.94 22.66
C SER A 427 -17.64 -0.69 23.57
N SER A 428 -17.30 -1.64 24.46
CA SER A 428 -16.14 -1.57 25.35
C SER A 428 -14.81 -1.77 24.64
N GLU A 429 -14.79 -2.48 23.51
CA GLU A 429 -13.58 -2.80 22.74
C GLU A 429 -13.37 -1.86 21.55
N LEU A 430 -14.39 -1.06 21.23
CA LEU A 430 -14.27 0.00 20.25
C LEU A 430 -13.54 1.18 20.89
N ASP A 431 -12.52 1.68 20.19
CA ASP A 431 -11.86 2.90 20.60
C ASP A 431 -12.91 4.02 20.51
N LYS A 432 -13.41 4.46 21.66
CA LYS A 432 -14.10 5.75 21.76
C LYS A 432 -13.02 6.79 21.50
N GLY A 433 -12.78 7.08 20.21
CA GLY A 433 -11.87 8.15 19.81
C GLY A 433 -12.16 9.36 20.69
N LYS A 434 -11.11 10.04 21.18
CA LYS A 434 -11.24 11.20 22.09
C LYS A 434 -12.39 12.04 21.56
N SER A 435 -13.53 12.01 22.27
CA SER A 435 -14.74 12.60 21.71
C SER A 435 -14.41 14.05 21.33
N ASN A 436 -14.97 14.57 20.25
CA ASN A 436 -14.80 15.99 19.92
C ASN A 436 -15.15 16.88 21.14
N LYS A 437 -16.02 16.40 22.04
CA LYS A 437 -16.30 17.04 23.33
C LYS A 437 -15.06 17.12 24.24
N VAL A 438 -14.23 16.08 24.35
CA VAL A 438 -13.00 16.11 25.15
C VAL A 438 -11.99 17.08 24.52
N ILE A 439 -11.83 17.09 23.19
CA ILE A 439 -10.92 18.03 22.51
C ILE A 439 -11.39 19.47 22.75
N VAL A 440 -12.69 19.76 22.55
CA VAL A 440 -13.29 21.07 22.80
C VAL A 440 -13.17 21.48 24.27
N ILE A 441 -13.41 20.59 25.23
CA ILE A 441 -13.24 20.89 26.65
C ILE A 441 -11.78 21.22 26.96
N THR A 442 -10.82 20.45 26.43
CA THR A 442 -9.40 20.72 26.67
C THR A 442 -8.93 22.02 26.02
N THR A 443 -9.42 22.37 24.82
CA THR A 443 -9.06 23.64 24.16
C THR A 443 -9.69 24.84 24.86
N VAL A 444 -10.92 24.72 25.36
CA VAL A 444 -11.59 25.77 26.14
C VAL A 444 -10.88 25.99 27.47
N ILE A 445 -10.52 24.92 28.19
CA ILE A 445 -9.78 25.04 29.47
C ILE A 445 -8.41 25.68 29.22
N ALA A 446 -7.68 25.24 28.21
CA ALA A 446 -6.40 25.84 27.85
C ALA A 446 -6.55 27.33 27.50
N GLY A 447 -7.59 27.71 26.75
CA GLY A 447 -7.91 29.09 26.43
C GLY A 447 -8.20 29.94 27.68
N ILE A 448 -9.00 29.43 28.62
CA ILE A 448 -9.31 30.11 29.88
C ILE A 448 -8.04 30.31 30.72
N VAL A 449 -7.17 29.29 30.80
CA VAL A 449 -5.91 29.38 31.54
C VAL A 449 -4.98 30.43 30.92
N VAL A 450 -4.87 30.47 29.59
CA VAL A 450 -4.06 31.48 28.89
C VAL A 450 -4.62 32.89 29.12
N ILE A 451 -5.95 33.08 29.06
CA ILE A 451 -6.60 34.36 29.34
C ILE A 451 -6.38 34.78 30.80
N ALA A 452 -6.48 33.85 31.75
CA ALA A 452 -6.24 34.13 33.16
C ALA A 452 -4.77 34.52 33.42
N ILE A 453 -3.82 33.82 32.81
CA ILE A 453 -2.38 34.14 32.92
C ILE A 453 -2.07 35.49 32.28
N SER A 454 -2.65 35.80 31.12
CA SER A 454 -2.44 37.08 30.45
C SER A 454 -3.13 38.23 31.20
N ALA A 455 -4.31 38.02 31.78
CA ALA A 455 -4.95 38.98 32.68
C ALA A 455 -4.14 39.19 33.97
N LEU A 456 -3.60 38.13 34.57
CA LEU A 456 -2.68 38.22 35.72
C LEU A 456 -1.39 38.95 35.35
N PHE A 457 -0.81 38.68 34.19
CA PHE A 457 0.38 39.37 33.70
C PHE A 457 0.12 40.86 33.44
N LEU A 458 -1.03 41.20 32.86
CA LEU A 458 -1.48 42.59 32.69
C LEU A 458 -1.74 43.26 34.04
N TRP A 459 -2.36 42.57 34.99
CA TRP A 459 -2.59 43.08 36.35
C TRP A 459 -1.26 43.29 37.09
N CYS A 460 -0.32 42.34 37.01
CA CYS A 460 1.03 42.49 37.56
C CYS A 460 1.79 43.63 36.88
N ARG A 461 1.64 43.83 35.56
CA ARG A 461 2.21 44.99 34.85
C ARG A 461 1.60 46.31 35.30
N MET A 462 0.28 46.39 35.49
CA MET A 462 -0.39 47.57 36.02
C MET A 462 -0.02 47.83 37.49
N ALA A 463 0.17 46.79 38.31
CA ALA A 463 0.64 46.91 39.68
C ALA A 463 2.11 47.39 39.73
N LYS A 464 2.96 46.94 38.80
CA LYS A 464 4.35 47.42 38.64
C LYS A 464 4.41 48.86 38.10
N GLN A 465 3.45 49.29 37.28
CA GLN A 465 3.30 50.68 36.83
C GLN A 465 2.76 51.62 37.93
N ARG A 466 1.92 51.14 38.86
CA ARG A 466 1.47 51.93 40.03
C ARG A 466 2.59 52.26 41.02
N GLY A 467 3.63 51.43 41.13
CA GLY A 467 4.84 51.73 41.90
C GLY A 467 5.78 52.75 41.23
N ARG A 468 5.76 52.81 39.89
CA ARG A 468 6.58 53.73 39.08
C ARG A 468 5.96 55.13 38.96
N ASN A 469 4.62 55.24 38.93
CA ASN A 469 3.90 56.52 38.92
C ASN A 469 3.94 57.31 40.25
N LYS A 470 4.36 56.70 41.37
CA LYS A 470 4.48 57.40 42.65
C LYS A 470 5.81 58.15 42.81
N ILE A 471 6.86 57.71 42.11
CA ILE A 471 8.18 58.35 42.05
C ILE A 471 8.23 59.43 40.96
N TRP A 472 7.58 59.23 39.79
CA TRP A 472 7.49 60.25 38.74
C TRP A 472 6.70 61.49 39.17
N ARG A 473 5.61 61.34 39.95
CA ARG A 473 4.88 62.48 40.55
C ARG A 473 5.68 63.25 41.61
N GLN A 474 6.74 62.66 42.15
CA GLN A 474 7.64 63.32 43.12
C GLN A 474 8.82 64.04 42.45
N ILE A 475 9.05 63.78 41.14
CA ILE A 475 10.06 64.46 40.31
C ILE A 475 9.42 65.60 39.52
N GLU A 476 8.16 65.47 39.06
CA GLU A 476 7.39 66.59 38.48
C GLU A 476 7.20 67.75 39.47
N ASP A 477 7.02 67.47 40.76
CA ASP A 477 6.85 68.48 41.83
C ASP A 477 8.15 69.25 42.18
N VAL A 478 9.31 68.70 41.77
CA VAL A 478 10.63 69.35 41.84
C VAL A 478 10.92 70.16 40.57
N GLU A 479 10.37 69.75 39.42
CA GLU A 479 10.52 70.44 38.14
C GLU A 479 9.71 71.74 38.08
N GLU A 480 8.54 71.81 38.73
CA GLU A 480 7.71 73.03 38.76
C GLU A 480 8.26 74.13 39.69
N ASN A 481 9.06 73.79 40.72
CA ASN A 481 9.65 74.75 41.66
C ASN A 481 11.01 75.33 41.22
N LEU A 482 11.51 74.96 40.02
CA LEU A 482 12.81 75.39 39.49
C LEU A 482 12.68 76.11 38.12
N ILE A 483 11.61 76.89 37.94
CA ILE A 483 11.47 77.76 36.75
C ILE A 483 12.54 78.84 36.77
N GLY A 484 13.60 78.66 35.98
CA GLY A 484 14.57 79.71 35.72
C GLY A 484 15.91 79.22 35.15
N ALA A 485 15.95 79.07 33.83
CA ALA A 485 17.12 78.86 32.95
C ALA A 485 17.53 77.40 32.63
N LYS A 486 17.26 77.04 31.36
CA LYS A 486 17.94 76.02 30.51
C LYS A 486 18.62 74.85 31.24
N LEU A 487 17.85 73.79 31.52
CA LEU A 487 18.40 72.46 31.84
C LEU A 487 18.12 71.40 30.76
N GLN A 488 17.54 71.78 29.62
CA GLN A 488 17.20 70.89 28.49
C GLN A 488 18.39 70.23 27.76
N GLN A 489 19.63 70.29 28.29
CA GLN A 489 20.82 69.78 27.61
C GLN A 489 21.73 68.89 28.48
N LEU A 490 21.31 68.44 29.67
CA LEU A 490 22.12 67.51 30.47
C LEU A 490 21.70 66.05 30.17
N PRO A 491 22.57 65.21 29.59
CA PRO A 491 22.30 63.79 29.38
C PRO A 491 21.97 63.03 30.67
N LEU A 492 20.97 62.14 30.59
CA LEU A 492 20.61 61.21 31.65
C LEU A 492 21.18 59.83 31.36
N PHE A 493 22.01 59.33 32.28
CA PHE A 493 22.58 57.99 32.25
C PHE A 493 21.72 57.02 33.07
N ASN A 494 21.62 55.77 32.64
CA ASN A 494 20.97 54.72 33.43
C ASN A 494 21.97 54.08 34.42
N PHE A 495 21.48 53.42 35.48
CA PHE A 495 22.36 52.85 36.50
C PHE A 495 23.26 51.75 35.93
N GLU A 496 22.72 50.88 35.07
CA GLU A 496 23.40 49.73 34.50
C GLU A 496 24.61 50.14 33.63
N GLU A 497 24.46 51.21 32.86
CA GLU A 497 25.49 51.81 32.04
C GLU A 497 26.65 52.34 32.90
N LEU A 498 26.36 53.10 33.96
CA LEU A 498 27.41 53.62 34.86
C LEU A 498 28.04 52.51 35.71
N ALA A 499 27.25 51.52 36.12
CA ALA A 499 27.76 50.33 36.80
C ALA A 499 28.74 49.60 35.89
N THR A 500 28.38 49.34 34.63
CA THR A 500 29.26 48.69 33.66
C THR A 500 30.53 49.52 33.42
N ALA A 501 30.37 50.82 33.18
CA ALA A 501 31.50 51.73 32.93
C ALA A 501 32.50 51.78 34.09
N THR A 502 32.03 51.59 35.34
CA THR A 502 32.85 51.65 36.56
C THR A 502 33.21 50.27 37.12
N ASP A 503 32.96 49.20 36.36
CA ASP A 503 33.14 47.80 36.80
C ASP A 503 32.37 47.51 38.11
N ASN A 504 31.08 47.79 38.11
CA ASN A 504 30.18 47.74 39.27
C ASN A 504 30.68 48.55 40.48
N PHE A 505 31.24 49.75 40.23
CA PHE A 505 31.80 50.63 41.26
C PHE A 505 32.89 49.93 42.10
N TYR A 506 33.72 49.11 41.46
CA TYR A 506 34.75 48.35 42.15
C TYR A 506 35.76 49.25 42.86
N HIS A 507 36.30 48.78 43.98
CA HIS A 507 37.16 49.60 44.84
C HIS A 507 38.44 50.07 44.14
N THR A 508 38.99 49.30 43.18
CA THR A 508 40.20 49.70 42.44
C THR A 508 39.95 50.86 41.47
N LYS A 509 38.69 51.12 41.10
CA LYS A 509 38.29 52.27 40.28
C LYS A 509 38.01 53.52 41.10
N LYS A 510 38.03 53.44 42.43
CA LYS A 510 37.75 54.58 43.30
C LYS A 510 38.87 55.63 43.22
N LEU A 511 38.50 56.84 42.82
CA LEU A 511 39.40 57.99 42.72
C LEU A 511 39.57 58.71 44.06
N GLY A 512 38.52 58.71 44.88
CA GLY A 512 38.49 59.35 46.19
C GLY A 512 37.13 59.25 46.84
N GLN A 513 37.02 59.71 48.09
CA GLN A 513 35.75 59.81 48.81
C GLN A 513 35.78 61.02 49.73
N GLY A 514 34.78 61.88 49.61
CA GLY A 514 34.53 62.97 50.55
C GLY A 514 33.24 62.73 51.34
N GLY A 515 32.79 63.75 52.08
CA GLY A 515 31.53 63.70 52.85
C GLY A 515 30.29 63.42 52.00
N PHE A 516 30.35 63.72 50.69
CA PHE A 516 29.24 63.59 49.76
C PHE A 516 29.21 62.27 48.98
N GLY A 517 30.12 61.35 49.32
CA GLY A 517 30.18 60.01 48.74
C GLY A 517 31.45 59.75 47.91
N PRO A 518 31.60 58.49 47.46
CA PRO A 518 32.74 58.06 46.66
C PRO A 518 32.65 58.52 45.20
N VAL A 519 33.82 58.74 44.60
CA VAL A 519 33.99 59.03 43.17
C VAL A 519 34.76 57.88 42.53
N TYR A 520 34.26 57.37 41.41
CA TYR A 520 34.85 56.25 40.67
C TYR A 520 35.27 56.69 39.26
N ARG A 521 36.37 56.15 38.75
CA ARG A 521 36.76 56.24 37.35
C ARG A 521 35.96 55.23 36.55
N GLY A 522 35.39 55.67 35.45
CA GLY A 522 34.74 54.79 34.48
C GLY A 522 35.15 55.10 33.06
N THR A 523 34.82 54.17 32.16
CA THR A 523 34.97 54.34 30.71
C THR A 523 33.63 53.99 30.08
N LEU A 524 33.01 54.94 29.39
CA LEU A 524 31.76 54.71 28.64
C LEU A 524 32.03 53.82 27.42
N ASP A 525 30.98 53.26 26.82
CA ASP A 525 31.07 52.38 25.66
C ASP A 525 31.72 53.04 24.43
N ASP A 526 31.64 54.38 24.33
CA ASP A 526 32.31 55.18 23.30
C ASP A 526 33.81 55.40 23.56
N GLY A 527 34.36 54.81 24.63
CA GLY A 527 35.74 54.93 25.06
C GLY A 527 36.04 56.17 25.90
N LYS A 528 35.05 57.01 26.20
CA LYS A 528 35.25 58.25 26.94
C LYS A 528 35.46 57.99 28.43
N GLU A 529 36.54 58.54 28.98
CA GLU A 529 36.82 58.45 30.41
C GLU A 529 35.99 59.44 31.22
N ILE A 530 35.39 58.95 32.30
CA ILE A 530 34.49 59.70 33.17
C ILE A 530 34.82 59.51 34.65
N ALA A 531 34.41 60.48 35.46
CA ALA A 531 34.40 60.37 36.91
C ALA A 531 32.95 60.35 37.41
N VAL A 532 32.52 59.24 38.01
CA VAL A 532 31.17 59.03 38.53
C VAL A 532 31.17 59.25 40.04
N LYS A 533 30.60 60.37 40.47
CA LYS A 533 30.38 60.68 41.88
C LYS A 533 29.04 60.08 42.31
N ARG A 534 29.08 59.03 43.14
CA ARG A 534 27.89 58.36 43.66
C ARG A 534 27.55 58.96 45.02
N LEU A 535 26.39 59.60 45.11
CA LEU A 535 26.00 60.31 46.31
C LEU A 535 25.56 59.33 47.41
N SER A 536 25.93 59.64 48.66
CA SER A 536 25.65 58.77 49.80
C SER A 536 24.15 58.65 50.07
N LYS A 537 23.68 57.42 50.35
CA LYS A 537 22.29 57.13 50.74
C LYS A 537 21.94 57.60 52.16
N ALA A 538 22.95 57.80 53.01
CA ALA A 538 22.76 57.91 54.47
C ALA A 538 22.54 59.34 55.00
N SER A 539 22.48 60.35 54.15
CA SER A 539 22.20 61.73 54.59
C SER A 539 20.99 62.30 53.84
N GLY A 540 20.06 62.93 54.57
CA GLY A 540 18.99 63.73 53.96
C GLY A 540 19.50 64.93 53.14
N GLN A 541 20.81 65.19 53.20
CA GLN A 541 21.52 66.29 52.53
C GLN A 541 21.82 65.98 51.05
N GLY A 542 21.96 64.71 50.67
CA GLY A 542 22.41 64.31 49.32
C GLY A 542 21.46 64.66 48.18
N LEU A 543 20.16 64.84 48.42
CA LEU A 543 19.21 65.29 47.39
C LEU A 543 19.34 66.80 47.11
N GLU A 544 19.50 67.61 48.14
CA GLU A 544 19.66 69.06 47.99
C GLU A 544 21.03 69.42 47.40
N GLU A 545 22.06 68.67 47.76
CA GLU A 545 23.39 68.80 47.13
C GLU A 545 23.37 68.36 45.67
N PHE A 546 22.69 67.27 45.33
CA PHE A 546 22.48 66.86 43.94
C PHE A 546 21.81 67.97 43.13
N LYS A 547 20.71 68.56 43.65
CA LYS A 547 20.00 69.66 42.99
C LYS A 547 20.91 70.88 42.83
N ASN A 548 21.61 71.30 43.89
CA ASN A 548 22.52 72.44 43.83
C ASN A 548 23.65 72.22 42.83
N GLU A 549 24.28 71.05 42.82
CA GLU A 549 25.41 70.75 41.93
C GLU A 549 24.96 70.66 40.46
N VAL A 550 23.79 70.07 40.18
CA VAL A 550 23.20 70.06 38.83
C VAL A 550 22.81 71.46 38.38
N VAL A 551 22.15 72.27 39.22
CA VAL A 551 21.68 73.61 38.85
C VAL A 551 22.84 74.60 38.67
N VAL A 552 23.87 74.52 39.52
CA VAL A 552 25.02 75.44 39.50
C VAL A 552 26.00 75.07 38.39
N ILE A 553 26.42 73.79 38.29
CA ILE A 553 27.45 73.38 37.32
C ILE A 553 26.90 73.31 35.90
N SER A 554 25.60 73.01 35.70
CA SER A 554 24.99 73.08 34.36
C SER A 554 25.01 74.49 33.76
N LYS A 555 25.01 75.53 34.61
CA LYS A 555 25.05 76.94 34.19
C LYS A 555 26.46 77.52 34.10
N LEU A 556 27.47 76.84 34.66
CA LEU A 556 28.85 77.32 34.72
C LEU A 556 29.76 76.46 33.84
N GLN A 557 29.87 76.82 32.56
CA GLN A 557 30.87 76.25 31.65
C GLN A 557 32.08 77.19 31.55
N HIS A 558 33.17 76.87 32.24
CA HIS A 558 34.42 77.64 32.21
C HIS A 558 35.62 76.70 32.03
N ARG A 559 36.66 77.15 31.32
CA ARG A 559 37.85 76.34 30.99
C ARG A 559 38.60 75.80 32.21
N ASN A 560 38.41 76.43 33.37
CA ASN A 560 39.06 76.06 34.64
C ASN A 560 38.12 75.36 35.64
N LEU A 561 36.91 74.96 35.22
CA LEU A 561 35.97 74.19 36.03
C LEU A 561 35.73 72.81 35.39
N VAL A 562 35.67 71.77 36.21
CA VAL A 562 35.43 70.41 35.75
C VAL A 562 34.03 70.32 35.13
N LYS A 563 33.98 69.84 33.89
CA LYS A 563 32.75 69.74 33.11
C LYS A 563 31.87 68.59 33.60
N LEU A 564 30.60 68.91 33.87
CA LEU A 564 29.55 67.93 34.10
C LEU A 564 29.03 67.40 32.75
N PHE A 565 29.10 66.10 32.54
CA PHE A 565 28.60 65.41 31.35
C PHE A 565 27.17 64.93 31.49
N GLY A 566 26.68 64.66 32.70
CA GLY A 566 25.33 64.15 32.91
C GLY A 566 25.07 63.72 34.34
N CYS A 567 23.88 63.17 34.57
CA CYS A 567 23.51 62.60 35.86
C CYS A 567 22.68 61.32 35.71
N CYS A 568 22.61 60.53 36.78
CA CYS A 568 21.77 59.33 36.89
C CYS A 568 20.86 59.46 38.11
N VAL A 569 19.57 59.18 37.91
CA VAL A 569 18.54 59.18 38.97
C VAL A 569 17.68 57.93 38.79
N GLU A 570 18.01 56.87 39.53
CA GLU A 570 17.28 55.59 39.46
C GLU A 570 17.03 55.04 40.87
N GLY A 571 15.76 55.08 41.31
CA GLY A 571 15.39 54.69 42.67
C GLY A 571 16.04 55.60 43.72
N GLU A 572 16.81 55.00 44.63
CA GLU A 572 17.59 55.75 45.64
C GLU A 572 18.98 56.17 45.13
N GLU A 573 19.39 55.71 43.95
CA GLU A 573 20.72 55.99 43.39
C GLU A 573 20.72 57.35 42.68
N LYS A 574 21.61 58.24 43.13
CA LYS A 574 21.84 59.55 42.53
C LYS A 574 23.32 59.71 42.24
N MET A 575 23.66 59.96 40.98
CA MET A 575 25.06 60.07 40.55
C MET A 575 25.26 61.23 39.60
N LEU A 576 26.45 61.83 39.68
CA LEU A 576 26.90 62.90 38.80
C LEU A 576 28.10 62.40 37.99
N VAL A 577 28.07 62.65 36.68
CA VAL A 577 29.07 62.17 35.72
C VAL A 577 29.88 63.36 35.23
N TYR A 578 31.16 63.38 35.58
CA TYR A 578 32.10 64.44 35.20
C TYR A 578 33.12 63.95 34.18
N GLU A 579 33.82 64.89 33.56
CA GLU A 579 35.08 64.58 32.89
C GLU A 579 36.11 64.02 33.88
N TYR A 580 36.88 63.02 33.43
CA TYR A 580 37.95 62.47 34.22
C TYR A 580 39.19 63.39 34.20
N MET A 581 39.72 63.71 35.37
CA MET A 581 40.93 64.52 35.53
C MET A 581 42.12 63.63 35.94
N PRO A 582 43.09 63.37 35.04
CA PRO A 582 44.14 62.36 35.28
C PRO A 582 45.17 62.77 36.34
N ASN A 583 45.32 64.07 36.60
CA ASN A 583 46.39 64.60 37.44
C ASN A 583 46.06 64.67 38.95
N LYS A 584 44.95 64.09 39.43
CA LYS A 584 44.48 64.20 40.83
C LYS A 584 44.07 65.64 41.22
N SER A 585 43.70 65.86 42.49
CA SER A 585 43.21 67.14 43.00
C SER A 585 44.32 68.18 43.15
N LEU A 586 43.97 69.47 43.05
CA LEU A 586 44.89 70.58 43.36
C LEU A 586 45.43 70.50 44.79
N ASP A 587 44.59 70.04 45.73
CA ASP A 587 44.96 69.78 47.13
C ASP A 587 46.17 68.83 47.24
N ALA A 588 46.17 67.74 46.47
CA ALA A 588 47.30 66.81 46.43
C ALA A 588 48.58 67.43 45.87
N PHE A 589 48.48 68.43 44.97
CA PHE A 589 49.67 69.15 44.48
C PHE A 589 50.17 70.24 45.43
N LEU A 590 49.27 70.86 46.19
CA LEU A 590 49.62 71.96 47.11
C LEU A 590 50.13 71.45 48.46
N PHE A 591 49.63 70.31 48.94
CA PHE A 591 49.88 69.83 50.30
C PHE A 591 50.52 68.43 50.37
N GLY A 592 50.67 67.73 49.24
CA GLY A 592 51.33 66.42 49.14
C GLY A 592 50.38 65.23 49.20
#